data_AF-A0A1H8FUX6-F1
#
_entry.id   AF-A0A1H8FUX6-F1
#
_cell.length_a   1.000
_cell.length_b   1.000
_cell.length_c   1.000
_cell.angle_alpha   90.00
_cell.angle_beta   90.00
_cell.angle_gamma   90.00
#
_symmetry.space_group_name_H-M   'P 1'
#
loop_
_entity.id
_entity.type
_entity.pdbx_description
1 polymer ?
#
loop_
_entity_poly.entity_id
_entity_poly.type
_entity_poly.pdbx_seq_one_letter_code
_entity_poly.pdbx_strand_id
1 'polypeptide(L)' 'MARFYRLEIAADLFGGVTLTRNWGRIGTSGQQRRQWFARIDEAVAECTLWADRKQRRGYARDA' A
#
# COMPACT_ATOMS: atom_id res chain seq x y z
N MET A 1 17.45 11.11 -6.84
CA MET A 1 16.44 10.43 -7.68
C MET A 1 15.23 10.12 -6.83
N ALA A 2 14.09 10.76 -7.12
CA ALA A 2 12.91 10.67 -6.26
C ALA A 2 12.22 9.30 -6.38
N ARG A 3 11.75 8.75 -5.26
CA ARG A 3 11.06 7.47 -5.16
C ARG A 3 9.68 7.70 -4.57
N PHE A 4 8.74 6.83 -4.89
CA PHE A 4 7.39 6.86 -4.31
C PHE A 4 7.04 5.51 -3.68
N TYR A 5 6.12 5.56 -2.73
CA TYR A 5 5.51 4.39 -2.12
C TYR A 5 4.04 4.69 -1.82
N ARG A 6 3.13 3.94 -2.43
CA ARG A 6 1.68 4.10 -2.29
C ARG A 6 1.05 2.85 -1.70
N LEU A 7 0.13 3.05 -0.77
CA LEU A 7 -0.72 2.04 -0.17
C LEU A 7 -2.16 2.34 -0.55
N GLU A 8 -2.90 1.32 -0.96
CA GLU A 8 -4.30 1.45 -1.36
C GLU A 8 -5.08 0.23 -0.88
N ILE A 9 -6.20 0.46 -0.19
CA ILE A 9 -7.16 -0.57 0.22
C ILE A 9 -8.38 -0.42 -0.68
N ALA A 10 -8.81 -1.52 -1.30
CA ALA A 10 -10.02 -1.57 -2.11
C ALA A 10 -10.82 -2.83 -1.80
N ALA A 11 -12.15 -2.73 -1.81
CA ALA A 11 -13.01 -3.91 -1.82
C ALA A 11 -12.82 -4.67 -3.14
N ASP A 12 -12.93 -6.00 -3.10
CA ASP A 12 -12.98 -6.80 -4.31
C ASP A 12 -14.42 -7.21 -4.68
N LEU A 13 -14.58 -7.86 -5.83
CA LEU A 13 -15.89 -8.28 -6.36
C LEU A 13 -16.53 -9.45 -5.61
N PHE A 14 -15.80 -10.11 -4.70
CA PHE A 14 -16.20 -11.33 -4.02
C PHE A 14 -16.40 -11.13 -2.51
N GLY A 15 -16.53 -9.89 -2.07
CA GLY A 15 -16.75 -9.55 -0.66
C GLY A 15 -15.48 -9.57 0.20
N GLY A 16 -14.30 -9.73 -0.40
CA GLY A 16 -13.01 -9.56 0.24
C GLY A 16 -12.45 -8.14 0.06
N VAL A 17 -11.22 -7.96 0.54
CA VAL A 17 -10.50 -6.69 0.51
C VAL A 17 -9.09 -6.92 0.01
N THR A 18 -8.61 -6.05 -0.88
CA THR A 18 -7.24 -6.10 -1.40
C THR A 18 -6.44 -4.90 -0.92
N LEU A 19 -5.27 -5.16 -0.31
CA LEU A 19 -4.22 -4.17 -0.10
C LEU A 19 -3.27 -4.18 -1.30
N THR A 20 -3.16 -3.06 -1.98
CA THR A 20 -2.19 -2.82 -3.05
C THR A 20 -1.03 -1.96 -2.52
N ARG A 21 0.19 -2.49 -2.67
CA ARG A 21 1.44 -1.77 -2.47
C ARG A 21 2.03 -1.43 -3.82
N ASN A 22 2.28 -0.15 -4.10
CA ASN A 22 2.98 0.29 -5.31
C ASN A 22 4.25 1.08 -4.92
N TRP A 23 5.36 0.82 -5.58
CA TRP A 23 6.62 1.52 -5.33
C TRP A 23 7.48 1.62 -6.58
N GLY A 24 8.27 2.68 -6.66
CA GLY A 24 9.12 2.88 -7.83
C GLY A 24 9.94 4.15 -7.75
N ARG A 25 10.54 4.48 -8.90
CA ARG A 25 11.14 5.79 -9.14
C ARG A 25 10.06 6.67 -9.79
N ILE A 26 10.04 7.95 -9.45
CA ILE A 26 9.10 8.89 -10.09
C ILE A 26 9.40 8.92 -11.60
N GLY A 27 8.34 8.87 -12.42
CA GLY A 27 8.44 8.80 -13.88
C GLY A 27 8.57 7.39 -14.46
N THR A 28 8.42 6.33 -13.66
CA THR A 28 8.36 4.94 -14.14
C THR A 28 7.09 4.23 -13.68
N SER A 29 6.75 3.11 -14.32
CA SER A 29 5.59 2.28 -13.94
C SER A 29 5.72 1.64 -12.55
N GLY A 30 6.92 1.63 -11.97
CA GLY A 30 7.18 1.04 -10.66
C GLY A 30 6.95 -0.48 -10.61
N GLN A 31 6.64 -0.97 -9.42
CA GLN A 31 6.30 -2.35 -9.09
C GLN A 31 5.08 -2.35 -8.18
N GLN A 32 4.26 -3.39 -8.31
CA GLN A 32 3.06 -3.55 -7.53
C GLN A 32 3.02 -4.92 -6.86
N ARG A 33 2.49 -4.97 -5.63
CA ARG A 33 2.12 -6.21 -4.96
C ARG A 33 0.75 -6.08 -4.33
N ARG A 34 -0.13 -7.03 -4.66
CA ARG A 34 -1.47 -7.17 -4.08
C ARG A 34 -1.46 -8.25 -3.01
N GLN A 35 -2.25 -8.03 -1.98
CA GLN A 35 -2.53 -8.99 -0.92
C GLN A 35 -4.02 -8.98 -0.64
N TRP A 36 -4.61 -10.17 -0.57
CA TRP A 36 -6.03 -10.36 -0.32
C TRP A 36 -6.28 -10.63 1.16
N PHE A 37 -7.43 -10.16 1.64
CA PHE A 37 -7.92 -10.30 3.00
C PHE A 37 -9.42 -10.62 2.97
N ALA A 38 -9.88 -11.40 3.94
CA ALA A 38 -11.29 -11.71 4.07
C ALA A 38 -12.07 -10.52 4.67
N ARG A 39 -11.39 -9.68 5.46
CA ARG A 39 -12.02 -8.56 6.16
C ARG A 39 -11.21 -7.27 6.06
N ILE A 40 -11.89 -6.13 6.15
CA ILE A 40 -11.28 -4.81 6.03
C ILE A 40 -10.32 -4.49 7.19
N ASP A 41 -10.60 -4.96 8.40
CA ASP A 41 -9.78 -4.76 9.59
C ASP A 41 -8.40 -5.40 9.44
N GLU A 42 -8.32 -6.59 8.84
CA GLU A 42 -7.04 -7.25 8.53
C GLU A 42 -6.20 -6.43 7.53
N ALA A 43 -6.86 -5.92 6.47
CA ALA A 43 -6.20 -5.09 5.46
C ALA A 43 -5.70 -3.76 6.04
N VAL A 44 -6.49 -3.13 6.92
CA VAL A 44 -6.13 -1.87 7.60
C VAL A 44 -4.96 -2.07 8.56
N ALA A 45 -4.94 -3.18 9.31
CA ALA A 45 -3.83 -3.51 10.19
C ALA A 45 -2.52 -3.66 9.40
N GLU A 46 -2.52 -4.45 8.32
CA GLU A 46 -1.33 -4.63 7.47
C GLU A 46 -0.92 -3.31 6.77
N CYS A 47 -1.89 -2.51 6.32
CA CYS A 47 -1.63 -1.19 5.74
C CYS A 47 -0.90 -0.27 6.72
N THR A 48 -1.35 -0.23 7.98
CA THR A 48 -0.74 0.56 9.04
C THR A 48 0.70 0.12 9.33
N LEU A 49 0.95 -1.19 9.40
CA LEU A 49 2.29 -1.76 9.57
C LEU A 49 3.24 -1.33 8.43
N TRP A 50 2.77 -1.36 7.18
CA TRP A 50 3.56 -0.88 6.04
C TRP A 50 3.77 0.63 6.08
N ALA A 51 2.74 1.40 6.40
CA ALA A 51 2.83 2.85 6.52
C ALA A 51 3.91 3.23 7.54
N ASP A 52 3.93 2.62 8.72
CA ASP A 52 4.91 2.91 9.76
C ASP A 52 6.32 2.46 9.37
N ARG A 53 6.44 1.29 8.73
CA ARG A 53 7.73 0.82 8.19
C ARG A 53 8.30 1.78 7.14
N LYS A 54 7.45 2.44 6.35
CA LYS A 54 7.90 3.37 5.29
C LYS A 54 8.09 4.79 5.80
N GLN A 55 7.31 5.23 6.78
CA GLN A 55 7.59 6.46 7.52
C GLN A 55 8.97 6.43 8.17
N ARG A 56 9.35 5.33 8.82
CA ARG A 56 10.72 5.15 9.36
C ARG A 56 11.83 5.15 8.29
N ARG A 57 11.48 4.99 7.02
CA ARG A 57 12.42 5.07 5.87
C ARG A 57 12.38 6.44 5.18
N GLY A 58 11.71 7.43 5.75
CA GLY A 58 11.64 8.80 5.24
C GLY A 58 10.56 9.04 4.18
N TYR A 59 9.62 8.11 4.00
CA TYR A 59 8.44 8.37 3.17
C TYR A 59 7.41 9.16 4.00
N ALA A 60 6.89 10.26 3.46
CA ALA A 60 5.79 11.00 4.06
C ALA A 60 4.45 10.46 3.55
N ARG A 61 3.39 10.67 4.34
CA ARG A 61 2.02 10.55 3.82
C ARG A 61 1.73 11.83 3.04
N ASP A 62 1.07 11.70 1.90
CA ASP A 62 0.48 12.86 1.23
C ASP A 62 -0.56 13.44 2.18
N ALA A 63 -0.47 14.74 2.46
CA ALA A 63 -1.36 15.46 3.37
C ALA A 63 -2.72 15.76 2.71
#